data_AF-A0A2W6RGC8-F1
#
_entry.id   AF-A0A2W6RGC8-F1
#
_cell.length_a   1.000
_cell.length_b   1.000
_cell.length_c   1.000
_cell.angle_alpha   90.00
_cell.angle_beta   90.00
_cell.angle_gamma   90.00
#
_symmetry.space_group_name_H-M   'P 1'
#
loop_
_entity.id
_entity.type
_entity.pdbx_description
1 polymer ?
#
loop_
_entity_poly.entity_id
_entity_poly.type
_entity_poly.pdbx_seq_one_letter_code
_entity_poly.pdbx_strand_id
1 'polypeptide(L)'
;MNRLEPNALLALSTGVALALLVMTASVFGEPGNTVKYVVSAVICAGAFVLLNGRMARMMKRPAVQPMIHADAPGTAVWAGLFPLMVIAMACAPVFFAGHDYGLLVIVAAVIFGLTIDSAIRARRA
;
A
#
# COMPACT_ATOMS: atom_id res chain seq x y z
N MET A 1 20.62 -5.00 18.47
CA MET A 1 19.84 -4.21 17.48
C MET A 1 18.65 -5.05 17.07
N ASN A 2 17.42 -4.65 17.41
CA ASN A 2 16.21 -5.39 17.01
C ASN A 2 16.17 -5.47 15.49
N ARG A 3 16.24 -6.69 14.93
CA ARG A 3 16.14 -6.90 13.48
C ARG A 3 14.72 -6.51 13.06
N LEU A 4 14.59 -5.38 12.36
CA LEU A 4 13.33 -4.97 11.77
C LEU A 4 12.92 -6.03 10.73
N GLU A 5 11.70 -6.53 10.88
CA GLU A 5 11.15 -7.56 10.00
C GLU A 5 11.01 -6.99 8.57
N PRO A 6 11.53 -7.67 7.52
CA PRO A 6 11.57 -7.11 6.16
C PRO A 6 10.20 -6.70 5.61
N ASN A 7 9.14 -7.46 5.90
CA ASN A 7 7.79 -7.10 5.43
C ASN A 7 7.21 -5.90 6.19
N ALA A 8 7.59 -5.69 7.45
CA ALA A 8 7.23 -4.48 8.18
C ALA A 8 7.88 -3.23 7.57
N LEU A 9 9.13 -3.33 7.12
CA LEU A 9 9.81 -2.25 6.38
C LEU A 9 9.15 -1.97 5.02
N LEU A 10 8.73 -3.03 4.32
CA LEU A 10 7.98 -2.90 3.07
C LEU A 10 6.64 -2.20 3.28
N ALA A 11 5.87 -2.62 4.29
CA ALA A 11 4.62 -1.97 4.64
C ALA A 11 4.84 -0.50 5.00
N LEU A 12 5.83 -0.20 5.85
CA LEU A 12 6.15 1.16 6.26
C LEU A 12 6.52 2.05 5.06
N SER A 13 7.43 1.60 4.20
CA SER A 13 7.85 2.35 3.01
C SER A 13 6.69 2.60 2.04
N THR A 14 5.82 1.61 1.84
CA THR A 14 4.62 1.76 1.00
C THR A 14 3.61 2.72 1.63
N GLY A 15 3.48 2.71 2.96
CA GLY A 15 2.63 3.64 3.70
C GLY A 15 3.12 5.09 3.61
N VAL A 16 4.44 5.30 3.69
CA VAL A 16 5.05 6.62 3.46
C VAL A 16 4.81 7.09 2.03
N ALA A 17 4.96 6.21 1.04
CA ALA A 17 4.66 6.53 -0.36
C ALA A 17 3.18 6.90 -0.57
N LEU A 18 2.25 6.18 0.09
CA LEU A 18 0.83 6.52 0.05
C LEU A 18 0.55 7.88 0.67
N ALA A 19 1.18 8.19 1.81
CA ALA A 19 1.06 9.51 2.44
C ALA A 19 1.57 10.62 1.52
N LEU A 20 2.70 10.39 0.84
CA LEU A 20 3.25 11.30 -0.15
C LEU A 20 2.24 11.54 -1.29
N LEU A 21 1.63 10.48 -1.83
CA LEU A 21 0.60 10.61 -2.86
C LEU A 21 -0.62 11.41 -2.37
N VAL A 22 -1.11 11.13 -1.17
CA VAL A 22 -2.25 11.88 -0.61
C VAL A 22 -1.89 13.36 -0.46
N MET A 23 -0.67 13.67 -0.01
CA MET A 23 -0.17 15.05 0.09
C MET A 23 -0.09 15.72 -1.28
N THR A 24 0.53 15.09 -2.28
CA THR A 24 0.64 15.69 -3.62
C THR A 24 -0.72 15.83 -4.30
N ALA A 25 -1.62 14.85 -4.16
CA ALA A 25 -2.99 14.95 -4.65
C ALA A 25 -3.78 16.05 -3.93
N SER A 26 -3.54 16.29 -2.65
CA SER A 26 -4.23 17.35 -1.89
C SER A 26 -3.74 18.75 -2.23
N VAL A 27 -2.46 18.88 -2.58
CA VAL A 27 -1.84 20.18 -2.93
C VAL A 27 -2.07 20.53 -4.40
N PHE A 28 -1.91 19.56 -5.31
CA PHE A 28 -1.94 19.81 -6.76
C PHE A 28 -3.18 19.26 -7.46
N GLY A 29 -3.99 18.42 -6.81
CA GLY A 29 -5.23 17.89 -7.39
C GLY A 29 -6.40 18.88 -7.32
N GLU A 30 -7.59 18.39 -7.62
CA GLU A 30 -8.82 19.17 -7.57
C GLU A 30 -9.07 19.79 -6.17
N PRO A 31 -9.29 21.11 -6.07
CA PRO A 31 -9.49 21.79 -4.79
C PRO A 31 -10.76 21.30 -4.09
N GLY A 32 -10.68 21.12 -2.76
CA GLY A 32 -11.79 20.62 -1.93
C GLY A 32 -11.87 19.10 -1.78
N ASN A 33 -11.08 18.32 -2.54
CA ASN A 33 -11.11 16.86 -2.47
C ASN A 33 -10.15 16.23 -1.43
N THR A 34 -9.42 17.02 -0.64
CA THR A 34 -8.46 16.51 0.37
C THR A 34 -9.10 15.49 1.32
N VAL A 35 -10.29 15.80 1.86
CA VAL A 35 -11.02 14.90 2.76
C VAL A 35 -11.37 13.60 2.04
N LYS A 36 -11.82 13.69 0.78
CA LYS A 36 -12.13 12.51 -0.05
C LYS A 36 -10.91 11.61 -0.21
N TYR A 37 -9.72 12.17 -0.46
CA TYR A 37 -8.49 11.41 -0.62
C TYR A 37 -8.03 10.73 0.67
N VAL A 38 -8.07 11.45 1.80
CA VAL A 38 -7.69 10.88 3.10
C VAL A 38 -8.65 9.77 3.50
N VAL A 39 -9.95 10.02 3.40
CA VAL A 39 -11.00 9.06 3.76
C VAL A 39 -10.93 7.83 2.85
N SER A 40 -10.77 8.00 1.54
CA SER A 40 -10.65 6.87 0.62
C SER A 40 -9.40 6.05 0.90
N ALA A 41 -8.25 6.69 1.18
CA ALA A 41 -7.02 5.97 1.51
C ALA A 41 -7.18 5.09 2.76
N VAL A 42 -7.74 5.65 3.84
CA VAL A 42 -7.92 4.93 5.11
C VAL A 42 -8.95 3.81 4.96
N ILE A 43 -10.12 4.11 4.38
CA ILE A 43 -11.20 3.12 4.23
C ILE A 43 -10.76 1.99 3.30
N CYS A 44 -10.16 2.29 2.13
CA CYS A 44 -9.76 1.26 1.18
C CYS A 44 -8.62 0.39 1.71
N ALA A 45 -7.60 0.97 2.35
CA ALA A 45 -6.53 0.18 2.96
C ALA A 45 -7.06 -0.70 4.09
N GLY A 46 -7.86 -0.14 5.00
CA GLY A 46 -8.45 -0.86 6.12
C GLY A 46 -9.40 -1.97 5.67
N ALA A 47 -10.32 -1.66 4.75
CA ALA A 47 -11.24 -2.63 4.19
C ALA A 47 -10.49 -3.76 3.47
N PHE A 48 -9.43 -3.44 2.71
CA PHE A 48 -8.62 -4.45 2.05
C PHE A 48 -7.97 -5.40 3.04
N VAL A 49 -7.29 -4.89 4.09
CA VAL A 49 -6.64 -5.74 5.10
C VAL A 49 -7.66 -6.64 5.81
N LEU A 50 -8.84 -6.12 6.16
CA LEU A 50 -9.88 -6.88 6.84
C LEU A 50 -10.55 -7.93 5.93
N LEU A 51 -10.91 -7.53 4.72
CA LEU A 51 -11.65 -8.38 3.78
C LEU A 51 -10.76 -9.40 3.09
N ASN A 52 -9.51 -9.06 2.75
CA ASN A 52 -8.62 -9.96 2.03
C ASN A 52 -8.33 -11.23 2.84
N GLY A 53 -8.04 -11.09 4.14
CA GLY A 53 -7.85 -12.23 5.03
C GLY A 53 -9.11 -13.07 5.27
N ARG A 54 -10.30 -12.44 5.25
CA ARG A 54 -11.59 -13.15 5.37
C ARG A 54 -11.91 -13.90 4.07
N MET A 55 -11.72 -13.26 2.93
CA MET A 55 -11.97 -13.83 1.61
C MET A 55 -11.03 -15.00 1.31
N ALA A 56 -9.73 -14.86 1.62
CA ALA A 56 -8.77 -15.94 1.46
C ALA A 56 -9.17 -17.21 2.25
N ARG A 57 -9.68 -17.03 3.48
CA ARG A 57 -10.21 -18.14 4.29
C ARG A 57 -11.49 -18.73 3.70
N MET A 58 -12.42 -17.89 3.27
CA MET A 58 -13.70 -18.33 2.68
C MET A 58 -13.48 -19.11 1.36
N MET A 59 -12.50 -18.69 0.55
CA MET A 59 -12.15 -19.36 -0.70
C MET A 59 -11.26 -20.59 -0.52
N LYS A 60 -10.96 -21.01 0.73
CA LYS A 60 -10.02 -22.12 1.04
C LYS A 60 -8.69 -21.99 0.30
N ARG A 61 -8.21 -20.76 0.06
CA ARG A 61 -6.93 -20.53 -0.61
C ARG A 61 -5.80 -21.07 0.27
N PRO A 62 -4.75 -21.67 -0.31
CA PRO A 62 -3.55 -22.03 0.45
C PRO A 62 -3.06 -20.81 1.23
N ALA A 63 -2.47 -21.04 2.41
CA ALA A 63 -1.91 -19.96 3.21
C ALA A 63 -0.88 -19.20 2.36
N VAL A 64 -1.25 -17.98 1.94
CA VAL A 64 -0.38 -17.13 1.14
C VAL A 64 0.84 -16.80 1.99
N GLN A 65 2.02 -17.16 1.51
CA GLN A 65 3.28 -16.86 2.18
C GLN A 65 3.56 -15.35 2.17
N PRO A 66 4.34 -14.82 3.13
CA PRO A 66 4.77 -13.44 3.10
C PRO A 66 5.51 -13.10 1.81
N MET A 67 5.35 -11.86 1.34
CA MET A 67 5.99 -11.37 0.11
C MET A 67 7.51 -11.51 0.17
N ILE A 68 8.12 -11.19 1.31
CA ILE A 68 9.55 -11.41 1.55
C ILE A 68 9.70 -12.60 2.50
N HIS A 69 10.36 -13.66 2.03
CA HIS A 69 10.66 -14.86 2.79
C HIS A 69 12.15 -15.24 2.66
N ALA A 70 12.68 -15.86 3.71
CA ALA A 70 14.12 -16.13 3.85
C ALA A 70 14.66 -17.08 2.76
N ASP A 71 13.81 -17.98 2.26
CA ASP A 71 14.19 -19.02 1.30
C ASP A 71 14.46 -18.45 -0.10
N ALA A 72 14.00 -17.22 -0.38
CA ALA A 72 14.17 -16.57 -1.67
C ALA A 72 14.44 -15.06 -1.49
N PRO A 73 15.68 -14.64 -1.18
CA PRO A 73 16.00 -13.23 -0.93
C PRO A 73 15.73 -12.31 -2.14
N GLY A 74 15.70 -12.85 -3.37
CA GLY A 74 15.30 -12.11 -4.57
C GLY A 74 13.88 -11.55 -4.51
N THR A 75 13.00 -12.10 -3.68
CA THR A 75 11.63 -11.59 -3.47
C THR A 75 11.61 -10.20 -2.86
N ALA A 76 12.67 -9.80 -2.14
CA ALA A 76 12.81 -8.44 -1.62
C ALA A 76 12.92 -7.39 -2.75
N VAL A 77 13.59 -7.72 -3.85
CA VAL A 77 13.71 -6.83 -5.02
C VAL A 77 12.35 -6.63 -5.68
N TRP A 78 11.60 -7.71 -5.87
CA TRP A 78 10.26 -7.66 -6.43
C TRP A 78 9.28 -6.91 -5.52
N ALA A 79 9.36 -7.14 -4.22
CA ALA A 79 8.57 -6.42 -3.23
C ALA A 79 8.85 -4.92 -3.26
N GLY A 80 10.10 -4.51 -3.50
CA GLY A 80 10.48 -3.11 -3.66
C GLY A 80 9.75 -2.35 -4.77
N LEU A 81 9.16 -3.05 -5.74
CA LEU A 81 8.35 -2.41 -6.79
C LEU A 81 7.07 -1.79 -6.24
N PHE A 82 6.49 -2.31 -5.15
CA PHE A 82 5.26 -1.76 -4.57
C PHE A 82 5.41 -0.30 -4.12
N PRO A 83 6.33 0.05 -3.21
CA PRO A 83 6.54 1.44 -2.83
C PRO A 83 6.99 2.30 -4.02
N LEU A 84 7.79 1.76 -4.93
CA LEU A 84 8.25 2.49 -6.13
C LEU A 84 7.08 2.87 -7.05
N MET A 85 6.13 1.96 -7.28
CA MET A 85 4.91 2.25 -8.05
C MET A 85 4.07 3.35 -7.39
N VAL A 86 3.93 3.33 -6.06
CA VAL A 86 3.17 4.34 -5.33
C VAL A 86 3.89 5.70 -5.35
N ILE A 87 5.23 5.73 -5.29
CA ILE A 87 6.01 6.95 -5.48
C ILE A 87 5.81 7.50 -6.90
N ALA A 88 5.86 6.64 -7.92
CA ALA A 88 5.60 7.07 -9.30
C ALA A 88 4.20 7.66 -9.46
N MET A 89 3.19 7.07 -8.80
CA MET A 89 1.84 7.63 -8.73
C MET A 89 1.82 9.00 -8.05
N ALA A 90 2.59 9.20 -6.98
CA ALA A 90 2.69 10.48 -6.27
C ALA A 90 3.26 11.62 -7.12
N CYS A 91 4.00 11.30 -8.19
CA CYS A 91 4.45 12.29 -9.17
C CYS A 91 3.32 12.81 -10.07
N ALA A 92 2.27 12.02 -10.32
CA ALA A 92 1.22 12.40 -11.27
C ALA A 92 0.52 13.73 -10.92
N PRO A 93 0.09 13.98 -9.65
CA PRO A 93 -0.49 15.26 -9.26
C PRO A 93 0.44 16.46 -9.50
N VAL A 94 1.75 16.27 -9.34
CA VAL A 94 2.75 17.33 -9.51
C VAL A 94 2.86 17.78 -10.96
N PHE A 95 2.80 16.85 -11.91
CA PHE A 95 2.92 17.16 -13.34
C PHE A 95 1.58 17.47 -14.03
N PHE A 96 0.46 16.96 -13.51
CA PHE A 96 -0.87 17.11 -14.11
C PHE A 96 -1.87 17.74 -13.14
N ALA A 97 -1.59 18.95 -12.67
CA ALA A 97 -2.41 19.61 -11.66
C ALA A 97 -3.89 19.78 -12.07
N GLY A 98 -4.78 19.89 -11.07
CA GLY A 98 -6.21 20.19 -11.23
C GLY A 98 -7.14 19.01 -11.49
N HIS A 99 -6.62 17.78 -11.58
CA HIS A 99 -7.43 16.58 -11.81
C HIS A 99 -7.88 15.89 -10.50
N ASP A 100 -8.91 15.05 -10.61
CA ASP A 100 -9.34 14.15 -9.55
C ASP A 100 -8.45 12.91 -9.48
N TYR A 101 -7.73 12.75 -8.38
CA TYR A 101 -6.82 11.63 -8.13
C TYR A 101 -7.41 10.54 -7.24
N GLY A 102 -8.71 10.57 -6.96
CA GLY A 102 -9.37 9.65 -6.04
C GLY A 102 -9.15 8.19 -6.39
N LEU A 103 -9.26 7.84 -7.67
CA LEU A 103 -9.00 6.47 -8.15
C LEU A 103 -7.53 6.06 -7.91
N LEU A 104 -6.61 6.97 -8.16
CA LEU A 104 -5.17 6.73 -7.98
C LEU A 104 -4.85 6.46 -6.50
N VAL A 105 -5.45 7.24 -5.60
CA VAL A 105 -5.35 7.05 -4.15
C VAL A 105 -5.93 5.71 -3.72
N ILE A 106 -7.08 5.30 -4.28
CA ILE A 106 -7.70 4.00 -3.99
C ILE A 106 -6.77 2.85 -4.41
N VAL A 107 -6.20 2.91 -5.61
CA VAL A 107 -5.27 1.87 -6.10
C VAL A 107 -4.04 1.78 -5.20
N ALA A 108 -3.43 2.93 -4.85
CA ALA A 108 -2.29 2.97 -3.95
C ALA A 108 -2.64 2.44 -2.54
N ALA A 109 -3.83 2.72 -2.03
CA ALA A 109 -4.31 2.22 -0.75
C ALA A 109 -4.47 0.69 -0.74
N VAL A 110 -4.95 0.10 -1.85
CA VAL A 110 -5.01 -1.36 -2.01
C VAL A 110 -3.60 -1.96 -2.04
N ILE A 111 -2.65 -1.33 -2.74
CA ILE A 111 -1.25 -1.75 -2.76
C ILE A 111 -0.65 -1.72 -1.35
N PHE A 112 -0.89 -0.65 -0.59
CA PHE A 112 -0.48 -0.58 0.81
C PHE A 112 -1.15 -1.65 1.68
N GLY A 113 -2.43 -1.93 1.45
CA GLY A 113 -3.13 -3.03 2.13
C GLY A 113 -2.49 -4.40 1.90
N LEU A 114 -1.99 -4.66 0.68
CA LEU A 114 -1.25 -5.89 0.35
C LEU A 114 0.05 -6.00 1.16
N THR A 115 0.81 -4.91 1.30
CA THR A 115 2.08 -4.93 2.03
C THR A 115 1.87 -5.04 3.54
N ILE A 116 0.80 -4.44 4.08
CA ILE A 116 0.37 -4.68 5.47
C ILE A 116 -0.01 -6.14 5.68
N ASP A 117 -0.84 -6.73 4.80
CA ASP A 117 -1.25 -8.14 4.93
C ASP A 117 -0.02 -9.06 4.91
N SER A 118 0.97 -8.76 4.08
CA SER A 118 2.27 -9.45 4.07
C SER A 118 3.01 -9.35 5.41
N ALA A 119 3.10 -8.15 5.99
CA ALA A 119 3.73 -7.93 7.29
C ALA A 119 3.00 -8.64 8.44
N ILE A 120 1.67 -8.60 8.45
CA ILE A 120 0.85 -9.31 9.45
C ILE A 120 1.09 -10.82 9.39
N ARG A 121 1.23 -11.38 8.17
CA ARG A 121 1.48 -12.81 7.98
C ARG A 121 2.88 -13.21 8.42
N ALA A 122 3.91 -12.45 8.06
CA ALA A 122 5.27 -12.77 8.47
C ALA A 122 5.47 -12.65 9.99
N ARG A 123 4.71 -11.78 10.67
CA ARG A 123 4.68 -11.73 12.13
C ARG A 123 3.99 -12.94 12.79
N ARG A 124 3.11 -13.64 12.05
CA ARG A 124 2.35 -14.81 12.54
C ARG A 124 3.00 -16.15 12.19
N ALA A 125 3.91 -16.16 11.22
CA ALA A 125 4.70 -17.32 10.80
C ALA A 125 5.83 -17.59 11.80
#